data_AF-A0A0F9K7J7-F1
#
_entry.id   AF-A0A0F9K7J7-F1
#
_cell.length_a   1.000
_cell.length_b   1.000
_cell.length_c   1.000
_cell.angle_alpha   90.00
_cell.angle_beta   90.00
_cell.angle_gamma   90.00
#
_symmetry.space_group_name_H-M   'P 1'
#
loop_
_entity.id
_entity.type
_entity.pdbx_description
1 polymer ?
#
loop_
_entity_poly.entity_id
_entity_poly.type
_entity_poly.pdbx_seq_one_letter_code
_entity_poly.pdbx_strand_id
1 'polypeptide(L)'
;MLIEQNKRKVSENKQRHNTIYNLSVEAFDKSCLVYYKGTKGEPDYRRIHYCLTQTEFKQRNSLDGNNYRFIGNMALITIYEYWENSCRNLIAEYLSVKPCQVQSDIFGDLRWLRISILHHKGIALPEVERCKIFKWYKRNDAIFIDGDHMEEIVSSIKKSIHNLYKIKA
;
A
#
# COMPACT_ATOMS: atom_id res chain seq x y z
N MET A 1 -11.00 8.30 -57.42
CA MET A 1 -9.95 8.73 -56.45
C MET A 1 -10.37 8.60 -54.99
N LEU A 2 -11.49 9.18 -54.55
CA LEU A 2 -11.89 9.16 -53.12
C LEU A 2 -12.12 7.76 -52.53
N ILE A 3 -12.68 6.84 -53.33
CA ILE A 3 -12.97 5.46 -52.91
C ILE A 3 -11.69 4.64 -52.70
N GLU A 4 -10.66 4.84 -53.54
CA GLU A 4 -9.36 4.16 -53.35
C GLU A 4 -8.59 4.68 -52.15
N GLN A 5 -8.65 5.98 -51.88
CA GLN A 5 -8.05 6.58 -50.68
C GLN A 5 -8.72 6.08 -49.40
N ASN A 6 -10.03 5.88 -49.40
CA ASN A 6 -10.75 5.30 -48.27
C ASN A 6 -10.44 3.81 -48.08
N LYS A 7 -10.29 3.03 -49.16
CA LYS A 7 -9.87 1.62 -49.07
C LYS A 7 -8.45 1.47 -48.49
N ARG A 8 -7.51 2.34 -48.89
CA ARG A 8 -6.14 2.37 -48.32
C ARG A 8 -6.11 2.72 -46.83
N LYS A 9 -6.90 3.71 -46.39
CA LYS A 9 -7.01 4.06 -44.96
C LYS A 9 -7.62 2.92 -44.13
N VAL A 10 -8.60 2.21 -44.67
CA VAL A 10 -9.22 1.05 -43.99
C VAL A 10 -8.25 -0.13 -43.92
N SER A 11 -7.46 -0.39 -44.96
CA SER A 11 -6.44 -1.45 -44.94
C SER A 11 -5.28 -1.12 -43.99
N GLU A 12 -4.82 0.14 -43.95
CA GLU A 12 -3.79 0.60 -43.01
C GLU A 12 -4.28 0.53 -41.56
N ASN A 13 -5.53 0.89 -41.29
CA ASN A 13 -6.13 0.76 -39.96
C ASN A 13 -6.32 -0.70 -39.55
N LYS A 14 -6.73 -1.60 -40.46
CA LYS A 14 -6.81 -3.05 -40.20
C LYS A 14 -5.43 -3.66 -39.96
N GLN A 15 -4.41 -3.26 -40.71
CA GLN A 15 -3.03 -3.69 -40.47
C GLN A 15 -2.55 -3.21 -39.10
N ARG A 16 -2.72 -1.92 -38.76
CA ARG A 16 -2.39 -1.39 -37.42
C ARG A 16 -3.14 -2.11 -36.31
N HIS A 17 -4.43 -2.41 -36.49
CA HIS A 17 -5.20 -3.20 -35.53
C HIS A 17 -4.59 -4.61 -35.34
N ASN A 18 -4.30 -5.33 -36.44
CA ASN A 18 -3.70 -6.66 -36.36
C ASN A 18 -2.27 -6.67 -35.80
N THR A 19 -1.49 -5.59 -35.95
CA THR A 19 -0.16 -5.49 -35.32
C THR A 19 -0.24 -5.29 -33.81
N ILE A 20 -1.28 -4.57 -33.32
CA ILE A 20 -1.47 -4.32 -31.87
C ILE A 20 -1.86 -5.61 -31.13
N TYR A 21 -2.63 -6.50 -31.77
CA TYR A 21 -3.08 -7.77 -31.14
C TYR A 21 -2.04 -8.91 -31.19
N ASN A 22 -0.87 -8.70 -31.79
CA ASN A 22 0.21 -9.71 -31.88
C ASN A 22 1.52 -9.27 -31.18
N LEU A 23 1.45 -8.28 -30.28
CA LEU A 23 2.60 -7.95 -29.45
C LEU A 23 2.88 -9.13 -28.50
N SER A 24 4.11 -9.63 -28.52
CA SER A 24 4.54 -10.62 -27.53
C SER A 24 4.47 -10.01 -26.14
N VAL A 25 4.28 -10.85 -25.12
CA VAL A 25 4.33 -10.41 -23.71
C VAL A 25 5.63 -9.64 -23.43
N GLU A 26 6.75 -10.07 -24.02
CA GLU A 26 8.04 -9.42 -23.87
C GLU A 26 8.10 -8.02 -24.52
N ALA A 27 7.45 -7.83 -25.67
CA ALA A 27 7.33 -6.52 -26.30
C ALA A 27 6.43 -5.58 -25.50
N PHE A 28 5.38 -6.11 -24.90
CA PHE A 28 4.49 -5.35 -24.02
C PHE A 28 5.18 -4.99 -22.69
N ASP A 29 6.00 -5.88 -22.16
CA ASP A 29 6.76 -5.67 -20.92
C ASP A 29 7.81 -4.57 -21.03
N LYS A 30 8.33 -4.33 -22.25
CA LYS A 30 9.23 -3.23 -22.59
C LYS A 30 8.49 -1.95 -22.99
N SER A 31 7.17 -2.03 -23.20
CA SER A 31 6.36 -0.88 -23.58
C SER A 31 6.22 0.09 -22.40
N CYS A 32 6.35 1.37 -22.69
CA CYS A 32 6.25 2.41 -21.68
C CYS A 32 4.82 2.95 -21.57
N LEU A 33 4.29 2.94 -20.35
CA LEU A 33 3.05 3.62 -20.02
C LEU A 33 3.33 5.11 -19.85
N VAL A 34 2.82 5.91 -20.78
CA VAL A 34 2.94 7.37 -20.74
C VAL A 34 1.56 7.98 -20.55
N TYR A 35 1.41 8.76 -19.49
CA TYR A 35 0.18 9.50 -19.21
C TYR A 35 0.32 10.94 -19.68
N TYR A 36 -0.70 11.42 -20.37
CA TYR A 36 -0.81 12.78 -20.88
C TYR A 36 -1.99 13.50 -20.24
N LYS A 37 -1.84 14.82 -20.06
CA LYS A 37 -2.95 15.73 -19.76
C LYS A 37 -3.43 16.32 -21.06
N GLY A 38 -4.72 16.62 -21.14
CA GLY A 38 -5.31 17.36 -22.26
C GLY A 38 -5.47 16.52 -23.52
N THR A 39 -6.07 17.12 -24.54
CA THR A 39 -6.27 16.49 -25.84
C THR A 39 -5.10 16.80 -26.76
N LYS A 40 -4.60 15.81 -27.50
CA LYS A 40 -3.49 16.03 -28.43
C LYS A 40 -3.84 17.13 -29.44
N GLY A 41 -3.08 18.22 -29.43
CA GLY A 41 -3.29 19.39 -30.28
C GLY A 41 -3.82 20.62 -29.53
N GLU A 42 -4.20 20.48 -28.25
CA GLU A 42 -4.61 21.58 -27.40
C GLU A 42 -3.41 22.17 -26.61
N PRO A 43 -3.47 23.45 -26.19
CA PRO A 43 -2.37 24.12 -25.49
C PRO A 43 -1.99 23.47 -24.15
N ASP A 44 -2.91 22.74 -23.53
CA ASP A 44 -2.70 22.07 -22.24
C ASP A 44 -2.13 20.64 -22.40
N TYR A 45 -1.91 20.19 -23.64
CA TYR A 45 -1.39 18.87 -23.93
C TYR A 45 0.06 18.72 -23.45
N ARG A 46 0.24 17.96 -22.37
CA ARG A 46 1.57 17.69 -21.83
C ARG A 46 1.67 16.31 -21.21
N ARG A 47 2.86 15.72 -21.27
CA ARG A 47 3.19 14.51 -20.53
C ARG A 47 3.18 14.82 -19.03
N ILE A 48 2.39 14.09 -18.24
CA ILE A 48 2.29 14.31 -16.79
C ILE A 48 3.20 13.38 -16.01
N HIS A 49 3.36 12.13 -16.46
CA HIS A 49 4.05 11.11 -15.69
C HIS A 49 5.35 10.63 -16.33
N TYR A 50 6.23 10.18 -15.43
CA TYR A 50 7.44 9.44 -15.75
C TYR A 50 7.09 8.18 -16.54
N CYS A 51 7.91 7.88 -17.54
CA CYS A 51 7.78 6.69 -18.36
C CYS A 51 8.06 5.46 -17.50
N LEU A 52 7.05 4.61 -17.26
CA LEU A 52 7.19 3.35 -16.52
C LEU A 52 6.91 2.20 -17.49
N THR A 53 7.83 1.26 -17.60
CA THR A 53 7.61 0.02 -18.34
C THR A 53 6.64 -0.88 -17.58
N GLN A 54 5.97 -1.77 -18.30
CA GLN A 54 5.13 -2.77 -17.65
C GLN A 54 5.94 -3.69 -16.72
N THR A 55 7.20 -3.97 -17.08
CA THR A 55 8.13 -4.72 -16.23
C THR A 55 8.34 -4.03 -14.88
N GLU A 56 8.67 -2.74 -14.87
CA GLU A 56 8.86 -1.98 -13.63
C GLU A 56 7.57 -1.90 -12.82
N PHE A 57 6.41 -1.79 -13.47
CA PHE A 57 5.13 -1.85 -12.78
C PHE A 57 4.90 -3.20 -12.09
N LYS A 58 5.14 -4.31 -12.79
CA LYS A 58 5.02 -5.67 -12.24
C LYS A 58 5.98 -5.86 -11.07
N GLN A 59 7.25 -5.46 -11.22
CA GLN A 59 8.25 -5.55 -10.17
C GLN A 59 7.90 -4.73 -8.92
N ARG A 60 7.31 -3.53 -9.08
CA ARG A 60 6.90 -2.72 -7.93
C ARG A 60 5.73 -3.34 -7.17
N ASN A 61 4.88 -4.11 -7.82
CA ASN A 61 3.68 -4.72 -7.23
C ASN A 61 3.83 -6.23 -6.96
N SER A 62 4.99 -6.82 -7.27
CA SER A 62 5.26 -8.22 -6.94
C SER A 62 5.30 -8.42 -5.44
N LEU A 63 5.32 -9.68 -5.01
CA LEU A 63 5.73 -10.02 -3.64
C LEU A 63 7.08 -9.33 -3.35
N ASP A 64 7.18 -8.72 -2.17
CA ASP A 64 8.29 -7.88 -1.73
C ASP A 64 8.61 -6.64 -2.58
N GLY A 65 7.80 -6.32 -3.57
CA GLY A 65 7.92 -5.11 -4.38
C GLY A 65 7.64 -3.84 -3.58
N ASN A 66 8.17 -2.70 -4.01
CA ASN A 66 8.06 -1.44 -3.25
C ASN A 66 6.61 -1.04 -2.90
N ASN A 67 5.64 -1.27 -3.79
CA ASN A 67 4.25 -0.98 -3.52
C ASN A 67 3.65 -1.99 -2.52
N TYR A 68 4.04 -3.27 -2.61
CA TYR A 68 3.64 -4.29 -1.63
C TYR A 68 4.11 -3.86 -0.22
N ARG A 69 5.38 -3.47 -0.10
CA ARG A 69 5.95 -2.98 1.17
C ARG A 69 5.28 -1.73 1.69
N PHE A 70 5.02 -0.78 0.80
CA PHE A 70 4.34 0.46 1.13
C PHE A 70 2.94 0.20 1.69
N ILE A 71 2.15 -0.65 1.02
CA ILE A 71 0.76 -0.93 1.43
C ILE A 71 0.73 -1.62 2.80
N GLY A 72 1.60 -2.59 3.06
CA GLY A 72 1.66 -3.23 4.38
C GLY A 72 1.99 -2.25 5.49
N ASN A 73 3.00 -1.39 5.28
CA ASN A 73 3.36 -0.35 6.23
C ASN A 73 2.21 0.65 6.46
N MET A 74 1.50 1.05 5.40
CA MET A 74 0.32 1.92 5.51
C MET A 74 -0.83 1.24 6.25
N ALA A 75 -1.05 -0.06 6.04
CA ALA A 75 -2.09 -0.82 6.74
C ALA A 75 -1.87 -0.81 8.25
N LEU A 76 -0.64 -1.03 8.72
CA LEU A 76 -0.29 -0.92 10.15
C LEU A 76 -0.60 0.48 10.69
N ILE A 77 -0.20 1.53 9.97
CA ILE A 77 -0.46 2.92 10.37
C ILE A 77 -1.96 3.17 10.49
N THR A 78 -2.76 2.73 9.51
CA THR A 78 -4.21 2.89 9.53
C THR A 78 -4.86 2.17 10.71
N ILE A 79 -4.42 0.95 11.02
CA ILE A 79 -4.92 0.19 12.18
C ILE A 79 -4.65 0.96 13.48
N TYR A 80 -3.43 1.47 13.66
CA TYR A 80 -3.08 2.25 14.85
C TYR A 80 -3.91 3.54 14.93
N GLU A 81 -4.06 4.26 13.81
CA GLU A 81 -4.81 5.52 13.77
C GLU A 81 -6.28 5.31 14.14
N TYR A 82 -6.90 4.23 13.66
CA TYR A 82 -8.27 3.87 14.02
C TYR A 82 -8.41 3.51 15.50
N TRP A 83 -7.41 2.81 16.06
CA TRP A 83 -7.37 2.55 17.50
C TRP A 83 -7.31 3.85 18.31
N GLU A 84 -6.35 4.73 18.01
CA GLU A 84 -6.07 5.92 18.82
C GLU A 84 -7.24 6.90 18.79
N ASN A 85 -7.81 7.15 17.61
CA ASN A 85 -8.83 8.19 17.44
C ASN A 85 -10.26 7.70 17.63
N SER A 86 -10.51 6.39 17.49
CA SER A 86 -11.87 5.84 17.56
C SER A 86 -12.00 4.81 18.68
N CYS A 87 -11.37 3.64 18.56
CA CYS A 87 -11.62 2.53 19.48
C CYS A 87 -11.27 2.85 20.93
N ARG A 88 -10.12 3.50 21.17
CA ARG A 88 -9.64 3.83 22.51
C ARG A 88 -10.64 4.72 23.26
N ASN A 89 -11.20 5.70 22.57
CA ASN A 89 -12.18 6.62 23.15
C ASN A 89 -13.48 5.90 23.51
N LEU A 90 -13.99 5.04 22.62
CA LEU A 90 -15.19 4.26 22.87
C LEU A 90 -15.03 3.31 24.07
N ILE A 91 -13.87 2.66 24.19
CA ILE A 91 -13.57 1.78 25.32
C ILE A 91 -13.45 2.59 26.62
N ALA A 92 -12.81 3.76 26.57
CA ALA A 92 -12.66 4.63 27.73
C ALA A 92 -14.01 5.12 28.27
N GLU A 93 -14.89 5.55 27.36
CA GLU A 93 -16.27 5.93 27.68
C GLU A 93 -17.03 4.79 28.34
N TYR A 94 -16.99 3.59 27.72
CA TYR A 94 -17.64 2.41 28.24
C TYR A 94 -17.15 2.02 29.65
N LEU A 95 -15.86 2.22 29.94
CA LEU A 95 -15.26 1.93 31.24
C LEU A 95 -15.33 3.10 32.24
N SER A 96 -15.91 4.25 31.85
CA SER A 96 -15.91 5.48 32.64
C SER A 96 -14.51 5.95 33.07
N VAL A 97 -13.51 5.79 32.20
CA VAL A 97 -12.12 6.24 32.43
C VAL A 97 -11.67 7.21 31.34
N LYS A 98 -10.52 7.87 31.54
CA LYS A 98 -9.92 8.70 30.49
C LYS A 98 -9.24 7.83 29.43
N PRO A 99 -9.21 8.25 28.14
CA PRO A 99 -8.54 7.48 27.07
C PRO A 99 -7.08 7.11 27.36
N CYS A 100 -6.33 7.97 28.05
CA CYS A 100 -4.94 7.71 28.43
C CYS A 100 -4.78 6.56 29.44
N GLN A 101 -5.85 6.19 30.15
CA GLN A 101 -5.87 5.06 31.08
C GLN A 101 -6.14 3.73 30.36
N VAL A 102 -6.65 3.76 29.12
CA VAL A 102 -6.83 2.58 28.29
C VAL A 102 -5.49 2.20 27.66
N GLN A 103 -4.80 1.26 28.29
CA GLN A 103 -3.52 0.74 27.85
C GLN A 103 -3.68 -0.60 27.12
N SER A 104 -2.86 -0.81 26.10
CA SER A 104 -2.80 -2.06 25.35
C SER A 104 -1.37 -2.28 24.89
N ASP A 105 -0.81 -3.44 25.21
CA ASP A 105 0.54 -3.81 24.79
C ASP A 105 0.65 -3.93 23.27
N ILE A 106 -0.41 -4.42 22.60
CA ILE A 106 -0.47 -4.51 21.12
C ILE A 106 -0.32 -3.13 20.51
N PHE A 107 -1.18 -2.19 20.91
CA PHE A 107 -1.13 -0.85 20.34
C PHE A 107 0.08 -0.05 20.83
N GLY A 108 0.62 -0.36 22.01
CA GLY A 108 1.90 0.16 22.48
C GLY A 108 3.05 -0.23 21.54
N ASP A 109 3.08 -1.47 21.07
CA ASP A 109 4.08 -1.95 20.11
C ASP A 109 3.88 -1.31 18.72
N LEU A 110 2.64 -1.33 18.22
CA LEU A 110 2.30 -0.73 16.91
C LEU A 110 2.63 0.76 16.87
N ARG A 111 2.55 1.48 18.00
CA ARG A 111 2.96 2.89 18.11
C ARG A 111 4.42 3.07 17.68
N TRP A 112 5.34 2.25 18.19
CA TRP A 112 6.77 2.39 17.89
C TRP A 112 7.08 2.04 16.43
N LEU A 113 6.41 1.03 15.89
CA LEU A 113 6.51 0.68 14.47
C LEU A 113 5.98 1.81 13.58
N ARG A 114 4.82 2.40 13.91
CA ARG A 114 4.25 3.55 13.19
C ARG A 114 5.21 4.75 13.20
N ILE A 115 5.78 5.10 14.35
CA ILE A 115 6.73 6.23 14.47
C ILE A 115 7.95 5.99 13.58
N SER A 116 8.47 4.76 13.57
CA SER A 116 9.60 4.38 12.73
C SER A 116 9.26 4.49 11.23
N ILE A 117 8.08 4.03 10.82
CA ILE A 117 7.60 4.11 9.44
C ILE A 117 7.40 5.58 9.00
N LEU A 118 6.63 6.36 9.75
CA LEU A 118 6.23 7.71 9.35
C LEU A 118 7.35 8.75 9.46
N HIS A 119 8.17 8.66 10.52
CA HIS A 119 9.12 9.73 10.85
C HIS A 119 10.57 9.33 10.63
N HIS A 120 10.88 8.03 10.49
CA HIS A 120 12.25 7.53 10.33
C HIS A 120 12.42 6.72 9.04
N LYS A 121 11.61 7.03 8.01
CA LYS A 121 11.72 6.43 6.67
C LYS A 121 11.65 4.89 6.67
N GLY A 122 10.91 4.31 7.63
CA GLY A 122 10.84 2.86 7.79
C GLY A 122 12.07 2.24 8.42
N ILE A 123 12.92 3.01 9.11
CA ILE A 123 14.04 2.47 9.89
C ILE A 123 13.63 2.38 11.36
N ALA A 124 13.84 1.20 11.94
CA ALA A 124 13.39 0.86 13.28
C ALA A 124 14.17 1.62 14.35
N LEU A 125 13.43 2.30 15.23
CA LEU A 125 13.97 3.02 16.39
C LEU A 125 14.40 2.07 17.52
N PRO A 126 15.28 2.47 18.45
CA PRO A 126 15.67 1.64 19.59
C PRO A 126 14.48 1.13 20.42
N GLU A 127 13.40 1.89 20.51
CA GLU A 127 12.21 1.56 21.29
C GLU A 127 11.48 0.32 20.76
N VAL A 128 11.67 -0.07 19.49
CA VAL A 128 11.05 -1.29 18.94
C VAL A 128 11.52 -2.56 19.66
N GLU A 129 12.71 -2.54 20.26
CA GLU A 129 13.22 -3.68 21.04
C GLU A 129 12.44 -3.86 22.35
N ARG A 130 11.77 -2.80 22.81
CA ARG A 130 10.90 -2.80 24.00
C ARG A 130 9.49 -3.29 23.71
N CYS A 131 9.12 -3.51 22.44
CA CYS A 131 7.81 -4.07 22.07
C CYS A 131 7.58 -5.38 22.82
N LYS A 132 6.41 -5.60 23.42
CA LYS A 132 6.18 -6.79 24.27
C LYS A 132 5.72 -8.01 23.49
N ILE A 133 4.98 -7.79 22.42
CA ILE A 133 4.29 -8.80 21.60
C ILE A 133 5.02 -8.96 20.28
N PHE A 134 5.26 -7.86 19.56
CA PHE A 134 5.84 -7.91 18.22
C PHE A 134 7.35 -7.68 18.27
N LYS A 135 8.11 -8.78 18.34
CA LYS A 135 9.58 -8.80 18.46
C LYS A 135 10.32 -8.91 17.11
N TRP A 136 9.70 -8.45 16.04
CA TRP A 136 10.17 -8.69 14.66
C TRP A 136 11.43 -7.91 14.29
N TYR A 137 11.63 -6.73 14.89
CA TYR A 137 12.68 -5.80 14.50
C TYR A 137 13.56 -5.41 15.68
N LYS A 138 14.79 -5.04 15.36
CA LYS A 138 15.77 -4.40 16.25
C LYS A 138 16.13 -3.03 15.72
N ARG A 139 16.86 -2.26 16.53
CA ARG A 139 17.34 -0.93 16.13
C ARG A 139 18.05 -0.98 14.77
N ASN A 140 17.72 -0.02 13.91
CA ASN A 140 18.24 0.18 12.55
C ASN A 140 17.79 -0.85 11.51
N ASP A 141 16.93 -1.82 11.86
CA ASP A 141 16.34 -2.69 10.85
C ASP A 141 15.40 -1.90 9.92
N ALA A 142 15.36 -2.30 8.65
CA ALA A 142 14.35 -1.80 7.73
C ALA A 142 13.01 -2.49 8.04
N ILE A 143 11.99 -1.69 8.36
CA ILE A 143 10.64 -2.16 8.66
C ILE A 143 9.87 -2.37 7.38
N PHE A 144 9.31 -3.57 7.26
CA PHE A 144 8.40 -3.93 6.21
C PHE A 144 7.36 -4.92 6.72
N ILE A 145 6.12 -4.46 6.82
CA ILE A 145 4.99 -5.29 7.22
C ILE A 145 4.53 -6.10 5.99
N ASP A 146 4.73 -7.40 6.04
CA ASP A 146 4.24 -8.36 5.04
C ASP A 146 2.92 -9.04 5.49
N GLY A 147 2.51 -10.07 4.76
CA GLY A 147 1.31 -10.85 5.05
C GLY A 147 1.33 -11.55 6.41
N ASP A 148 2.46 -12.13 6.81
CA ASP A 148 2.58 -12.87 8.07
C ASP A 148 2.50 -11.92 9.26
N HIS A 149 3.20 -10.78 9.16
CA HIS A 149 3.09 -9.70 10.14
C HIS A 149 1.63 -9.22 10.28
N MET A 150 0.91 -9.03 9.17
CA MET A 150 -0.50 -8.60 9.20
C MET A 150 -1.41 -9.63 9.86
N GLU A 151 -1.19 -10.92 9.58
CA GLU A 151 -1.94 -12.00 10.22
C GLU A 151 -1.72 -12.01 11.74
N GLU A 152 -0.47 -11.86 12.18
CA GLU A 152 -0.13 -11.77 13.61
C GLU A 152 -0.78 -10.55 14.29
N ILE A 153 -0.83 -9.40 13.63
CA ILE A 153 -1.51 -8.19 14.15
C ILE A 153 -2.98 -8.46 14.35
N VAL A 154 -3.67 -8.96 13.32
CA VAL A 154 -5.11 -9.21 13.36
C VAL A 154 -5.44 -10.28 14.39
N SER A 155 -4.66 -11.35 14.45
CA SER A 155 -4.82 -12.42 15.45
C SER A 155 -4.65 -11.89 16.87
N SER A 156 -3.63 -11.06 17.11
CA SER A 156 -3.38 -10.45 18.41
C SER A 156 -4.52 -9.52 18.84
N ILE A 157 -5.02 -8.68 17.93
CA ILE A 157 -6.16 -7.80 18.20
C ILE A 157 -7.42 -8.60 18.56
N LYS A 158 -7.73 -9.66 17.79
CA LYS A 158 -8.87 -10.55 18.08
C LYS A 158 -8.77 -11.18 19.47
N LYS A 159 -7.60 -11.69 19.84
CA LYS A 159 -7.34 -12.26 21.17
C LYS A 159 -7.53 -11.22 22.29
N SER A 160 -7.04 -9.99 22.07
CA SER A 160 -7.20 -8.91 23.05
C SER A 160 -8.66 -8.52 23.26
N ILE A 161 -9.45 -8.42 22.18
CA ILE A 161 -10.88 -8.13 22.26
C ILE A 161 -11.62 -9.24 23.02
N HIS A 162 -11.32 -10.51 22.73
CA HIS A 162 -11.92 -11.65 23.44
C HIS A 162 -11.66 -11.61 24.95
N ASN A 163 -10.45 -11.22 25.36
CA ASN A 163 -10.11 -11.11 26.77
C ASN A 163 -10.87 -9.98 27.47
N LEU A 164 -11.16 -8.86 26.78
CA LEU A 164 -12.01 -7.79 27.33
C LEU A 164 -13.43 -8.28 27.63
N TYR A 165 -14.00 -9.12 26.77
CA TYR A 165 -15.33 -9.69 27.02
C TYR A 165 -15.36 -10.63 28.24
N LYS A 166 -14.30 -11.40 28.47
CA LYS A 166 -14.22 -12.33 29.62
C LYS A 166 -14.14 -11.62 30.97
N ILE A 167 -13.58 -10.41 31.02
CA ILE A 167 -13.51 -9.63 32.27
C ILE A 167 -14.91 -9.18 32.75
N LYS A 168 -15.91 -9.19 31.85
CA LYS A 168 -17.27 -8.77 32.14
C LYS A 168 -18.21 -9.93 32.56
N ALA A 169 -17.83 -11.18 32.31
CA ALA A 169 -18.62 -12.37 32.66
C ALA A 169 -18.26 -12.88 34.06
#